data_AF-A0A1Q3SQY4-F1
#
_entry.id   AF-A0A1Q3SQY4-F1
#
_cell.length_a   1.000
_cell.length_b   1.000
_cell.length_c   1.000
_cell.angle_alpha   90.00
_cell.angle_beta   90.00
_cell.angle_gamma   90.00
#
_symmetry.space_group_name_H-M   'P 1'
#
loop_
_entity.id
_entity.type
_entity.pdbx_description
1 polymer ?
#
loop_
_entity_poly.entity_id
_entity_poly.type
_entity_poly.pdbx_seq_one_letter_code
_entity_poly.pdbx_strand_id
1 'polypeptide(L)'
;MIFSTRSEYGVMMLTDLARHYGSGPLSLTDIATHLGLSVAYLEQIVPALRTHGFIESQRGAKGGYVLAAPPSQINMGGVIRALEGRKNGRGPLSVMPCANLDGTVEPCNHEEVCNAPVLWLRVRDAITQALDSTTLADLAPQSHRVLPLLQATPLKEVGLTGETGDLTPLEVVILNQN
;
A
#
# COMPACT_ATOMS: atom_id res chain seq x y z
N MET A 1 12.88 1.61 -5.03
CA MET A 1 11.62 0.85 -4.83
C MET A 1 10.56 1.84 -4.37
N ILE A 2 9.29 1.70 -4.79
CA ILE A 2 8.20 2.64 -4.43
C ILE A 2 7.88 2.59 -2.93
N PHE A 3 8.07 1.42 -2.31
CA PHE A 3 7.95 1.21 -0.88
C PHE A 3 9.32 1.06 -0.24
N SER A 4 9.42 1.44 1.03
CA SER A 4 10.63 1.28 1.83
C SER A 4 10.77 -0.12 2.42
N THR A 5 12.00 -0.49 2.75
CA THR A 5 12.30 -1.72 3.50
C THR A 5 11.57 -1.78 4.85
N ARG A 6 11.29 -0.62 5.45
CA ARG A 6 10.48 -0.51 6.66
C ARG A 6 9.06 -1.01 6.45
N SER A 7 8.45 -0.68 5.31
CA SER A 7 7.10 -1.15 4.95
C SER A 7 7.09 -2.65 4.67
N GLU A 8 8.07 -3.13 3.90
CA GLU A 8 8.24 -4.55 3.61
C GLU A 8 8.35 -5.38 4.89
N TYR A 9 9.30 -5.02 5.77
CA TYR A 9 9.54 -5.78 6.99
C TYR A 9 8.45 -5.57 8.04
N GLY A 10 7.75 -4.43 8.03
CA GLY A 10 6.60 -4.21 8.89
C GLY A 10 5.41 -5.09 8.51
N VAL A 11 5.17 -5.30 7.21
CA VAL A 11 4.17 -6.26 6.73
C VAL A 11 4.56 -7.68 7.10
N MET A 12 5.84 -8.05 6.98
CA MET A 12 6.33 -9.38 7.41
C MET A 12 6.10 -9.60 8.91
N MET A 13 6.44 -8.61 9.75
CA MET A 13 6.20 -8.65 11.20
C MET A 13 4.71 -8.82 11.54
N LEU A 14 3.82 -8.06 10.90
CA LEU A 14 2.38 -8.20 11.12
C LEU A 14 1.87 -9.57 10.66
N THR A 15 2.40 -10.10 9.55
CA THR A 15 2.03 -11.43 9.04
C THR A 15 2.45 -12.52 10.02
N ASP A 16 3.63 -12.41 10.64
CA ASP A 16 4.08 -13.35 11.68
C ASP A 16 3.19 -13.29 12.93
N LEU A 17 2.82 -12.09 13.38
CA LEU A 17 1.86 -11.90 14.46
C LEU A 17 0.47 -12.46 14.12
N ALA A 18 0.02 -12.32 12.88
CA ALA A 18 -1.27 -12.85 12.42
C ALA A 18 -1.30 -14.39 12.41
N ARG A 19 -0.19 -15.05 12.05
CA ARG A 19 -0.05 -16.51 12.10
C ARG A 19 -0.13 -17.05 13.53
N HIS A 20 0.24 -16.24 14.51
CA HIS A 20 0.20 -16.58 15.94
C HIS A 20 -0.96 -15.87 16.68
N TYR A 21 -1.94 -15.35 15.95
CA TYR A 21 -3.05 -14.61 16.55
C TYR A 21 -3.85 -15.49 17.51
N GLY A 22 -4.05 -15.00 18.74
CA GLY A 22 -4.73 -15.74 19.81
C GLY A 22 -3.84 -16.71 20.61
N SER A 23 -2.58 -16.93 20.20
CA SER A 23 -1.64 -17.82 20.89
C SER A 23 -0.82 -17.13 22.00
N GLY A 24 -1.02 -15.82 22.20
CA GLY A 24 -0.27 -15.00 23.15
C GLY A 24 0.70 -14.01 22.48
N PRO A 25 1.43 -13.21 23.27
CA PRO A 25 2.40 -12.25 22.76
C PRO A 25 3.65 -12.93 22.19
N LEU A 26 4.22 -12.36 21.11
CA LEU A 26 5.53 -12.73 20.57
C LEU A 26 6.59 -11.69 20.93
N SER A 27 7.76 -12.13 21.38
CA SER A 27 8.88 -11.22 21.63
C SER A 27 9.51 -10.77 20.31
N LEU A 28 10.22 -9.63 20.30
CA LEU A 28 10.97 -9.22 19.11
C LEU A 28 12.08 -10.21 18.75
N THR A 29 12.64 -10.92 19.72
CA THR A 29 13.65 -11.97 19.49
C THR A 29 13.05 -13.14 18.71
N ASP A 30 11.84 -13.55 19.05
CA ASP A 30 11.13 -14.64 18.34
C ASP A 30 10.82 -14.20 16.90
N ILE A 31 10.23 -13.01 16.74
CA ILE A 31 9.90 -12.45 15.42
C ILE A 31 11.16 -12.27 14.56
N ALA A 32 12.24 -11.73 15.14
CA ALA A 32 13.53 -11.57 14.46
C ALA A 32 14.06 -12.92 13.96
N THR A 33 13.93 -13.96 14.76
CA THR A 33 14.35 -15.32 14.42
C THR A 33 13.48 -15.92 13.31
N HIS A 34 12.16 -15.78 13.38
CA HIS A 34 11.23 -16.26 12.34
C HIS A 34 11.49 -15.60 10.98
N LEU A 35 11.81 -14.30 11.00
CA LEU A 35 11.94 -13.49 9.78
C LEU A 35 13.37 -13.37 9.27
N GLY A 36 14.38 -13.83 10.02
CA GLY A 36 15.79 -13.63 9.70
C GLY A 36 16.21 -12.15 9.73
N LEU A 37 15.60 -11.35 10.62
CA LEU A 37 15.85 -9.92 10.77
C LEU A 37 16.59 -9.64 12.09
N SER A 38 17.17 -8.44 12.24
CA SER A 38 17.73 -8.03 13.54
C SER A 38 16.66 -7.44 14.44
N VAL A 39 16.76 -7.72 15.75
CA VAL A 39 15.87 -7.11 16.77
C VAL A 39 15.93 -5.59 16.70
N ALA A 40 17.12 -5.02 16.56
CA ALA A 40 17.34 -3.57 16.44
C ALA A 40 16.61 -2.95 15.24
N TYR A 41 16.38 -3.69 14.16
CA TYR A 41 15.59 -3.21 13.04
C TYR A 41 14.09 -3.22 13.37
N LEU A 42 13.59 -4.29 13.98
CA LEU A 42 12.18 -4.38 14.40
C LEU A 42 11.82 -3.29 15.43
N GLU A 43 12.76 -2.92 16.31
CA GLU A 43 12.61 -1.79 17.24
C GLU A 43 12.36 -0.44 16.55
N GLN A 44 12.75 -0.28 15.29
CA GLN A 44 12.47 0.93 14.48
C GLN A 44 11.08 0.90 13.84
N ILE A 45 10.51 -0.29 13.66
CA ILE A 45 9.19 -0.50 13.05
C ILE A 45 8.09 -0.40 14.10
N VAL A 46 8.28 -1.04 15.24
CA VAL A 46 7.32 -1.14 16.36
C VAL A 46 6.67 0.20 16.73
N PRO A 47 7.41 1.32 16.89
CA PRO A 47 6.80 2.57 17.32
C PRO A 47 5.71 3.05 16.36
N ALA A 48 5.90 2.92 15.05
CA ALA A 48 4.88 3.32 14.08
C ALA A 48 3.67 2.40 14.15
N LEU A 49 3.88 1.08 14.15
CA LEU A 49 2.77 0.12 14.23
C LEU A 49 1.96 0.28 15.52
N ARG A 50 2.63 0.52 16.65
CA ARG A 50 1.98 0.74 17.95
C ARG A 50 1.25 2.07 18.01
N THR A 51 1.87 3.15 17.55
CA THR A 51 1.26 4.51 17.57
C THR A 51 -0.02 4.54 16.73
N HIS A 52 -0.04 3.81 15.62
CA HIS A 52 -1.21 3.70 14.76
C HIS A 52 -2.19 2.58 15.14
N GLY A 53 -1.97 1.90 16.28
CA GLY A 53 -2.93 0.94 16.82
C GLY A 53 -3.02 -0.37 16.04
N PHE A 54 -1.95 -0.80 15.36
CA PHE A 54 -1.90 -2.12 14.72
C PHE A 54 -1.42 -3.21 15.68
N ILE A 55 -0.58 -2.84 16.65
CA ILE A 55 -0.04 -3.76 17.65
C ILE A 55 -0.11 -3.18 19.05
N GLU A 56 -0.15 -4.06 20.04
CA GLU A 56 -0.07 -3.72 21.46
C GLU A 56 1.12 -4.42 22.12
N SER A 57 1.72 -3.77 23.11
CA SER A 57 2.80 -4.36 23.92
C SER A 57 2.24 -4.96 25.21
N GLN A 58 2.55 -6.21 25.48
CA GLN A 58 2.30 -6.85 26.77
C GLN A 58 3.60 -6.93 27.58
N ARG A 59 3.54 -6.56 28.87
CA ARG A 59 4.70 -6.54 29.78
C ARG A 59 4.87 -7.89 30.50
N GLY A 60 6.07 -8.11 31.05
CA GLY A 60 6.40 -9.27 31.88
C GLY A 60 7.45 -10.19 31.23
N ALA A 61 7.84 -11.24 31.95
CA ALA A 61 8.89 -12.18 31.51
C ALA A 61 8.51 -12.97 30.23
N LYS A 62 7.21 -13.09 29.95
CA LYS A 62 6.64 -13.63 28.70
C LYS A 62 5.90 -12.56 27.90
N GLY A 63 6.33 -11.31 28.03
CA GLY A 63 5.77 -10.17 27.31
C GLY A 63 6.19 -10.17 25.84
N GLY A 64 5.71 -9.19 25.10
CA GLY A 64 5.94 -9.09 23.66
C GLY A 64 4.87 -8.25 22.98
N TYR A 65 4.59 -8.57 21.73
CA TYR A 65 3.62 -7.86 20.90
C TYR A 65 2.50 -8.78 20.45
N VAL A 66 1.29 -8.21 20.38
CA VAL A 66 0.09 -8.84 19.81
C VAL A 66 -0.55 -7.89 18.81
N LEU A 67 -1.39 -8.41 17.92
CA LEU A 67 -2.25 -7.55 17.09
C LEU A 67 -3.30 -6.86 17.96
N ALA A 68 -3.52 -5.57 17.72
CA ALA A 68 -4.53 -4.78 18.44
C ALA A 68 -5.98 -5.06 17.99
N ALA A 69 -6.14 -5.72 16.85
CA ALA A 69 -7.43 -6.09 16.26
C ALA A 69 -7.32 -7.45 15.55
N PRO A 70 -8.44 -8.13 15.26
CA PRO A 70 -8.43 -9.32 14.42
C PRO A 70 -7.76 -9.06 13.06
N PRO A 71 -7.01 -10.02 12.48
CA PRO A 71 -6.34 -9.83 11.18
C PRO A 71 -7.27 -9.36 10.05
N SER A 72 -8.54 -9.77 10.06
CA SER A 72 -9.55 -9.37 9.07
C SER A 72 -9.97 -7.90 9.18
N GLN A 73 -9.64 -7.21 10.27
CA GLN A 73 -9.93 -5.79 10.48
C GLN A 73 -8.71 -4.89 10.26
N ILE A 74 -7.53 -5.46 10.01
CA ILE A 74 -6.30 -4.70 9.79
C ILE A 74 -6.12 -4.51 8.27
N ASN A 75 -6.35 -3.28 7.80
CA ASN A 75 -6.23 -2.89 6.41
C ASN A 75 -4.78 -2.58 6.00
N MET A 76 -4.29 -3.15 4.89
CA MET A 76 -2.91 -2.99 4.43
C MET A 76 -2.60 -1.59 3.94
N GLY A 77 -3.55 -0.89 3.33
CA GLY A 77 -3.38 0.53 3.00
C GLY A 77 -3.13 1.38 4.25
N GLY A 78 -3.84 1.12 5.35
CA GLY A 78 -3.59 1.77 6.64
C GLY A 78 -2.17 1.51 7.15
N VAL A 79 -1.74 0.25 7.13
CA VAL A 79 -0.40 -0.17 7.56
C VAL A 79 0.70 0.51 6.76
N ILE A 80 0.61 0.48 5.42
CA ILE A 80 1.64 1.08 4.57
C ILE A 80 1.72 2.60 4.77
N ARG A 81 0.57 3.28 4.90
CA ARG A 81 0.55 4.72 5.19
C ARG A 81 1.21 5.06 6.53
N ALA A 82 1.00 4.24 7.55
CA ALA A 82 1.63 4.41 8.86
C ALA A 82 3.15 4.18 8.84
N LEU A 83 3.62 3.20 8.06
CA LEU A 83 5.04 2.85 7.97
C LEU A 83 5.83 3.81 7.09
N GLU A 84 5.26 4.23 5.95
CA GLU A 84 5.88 5.23 5.08
C GLU A 84 5.86 6.63 5.69
N GLY A 85 4.75 7.00 6.35
CA GLY A 85 4.55 8.34 6.90
C GLY A 85 4.68 9.44 5.84
N ARG A 86 5.02 10.65 6.29
CA ARG A 86 5.34 11.78 5.41
C ARG A 86 6.86 11.85 5.26
N LYS A 87 7.39 11.74 4.03
CA LYS A 87 8.83 11.83 3.74
C LYS A 87 9.10 13.01 2.84
N ASN A 88 10.04 13.89 3.21
CA ASN A 88 10.47 15.03 2.39
C ASN A 88 9.30 15.89 1.87
N GLY A 89 8.28 16.14 2.71
CA GLY A 89 7.08 16.90 2.32
C GLY A 89 5.99 16.08 1.59
N ARG A 90 6.32 14.88 1.09
CA ARG A 90 5.41 14.01 0.35
C ARG A 90 4.56 13.17 1.27
N GLY A 91 3.26 13.11 0.98
CA GLY A 91 2.32 12.21 1.62
C GLY A 91 2.67 10.73 1.40
N PRO A 92 2.13 9.82 2.22
CA PRO A 92 2.32 8.39 2.04
C PRO A 92 1.80 7.98 0.66
N LEU A 93 2.47 6.99 0.03
CA LEU A 93 2.12 6.48 -1.31
C LEU A 93 2.30 7.47 -2.48
N SER A 94 3.05 8.57 -2.30
CA SER A 94 3.42 9.46 -3.41
C SER A 94 4.33 8.73 -4.39
N VAL A 95 3.77 8.31 -5.53
CA VAL A 95 4.51 7.66 -6.62
C VAL A 95 5.28 8.70 -7.44
N MET A 96 4.71 9.91 -7.58
CA MET A 96 5.28 11.04 -8.30
C MET A 96 4.90 12.38 -7.65
N PRO A 97 5.72 13.44 -7.81
CA PRO A 97 5.46 14.76 -7.22
C PRO A 97 4.11 15.39 -7.63
N CYS A 98 3.63 15.04 -8.83
CA CYS A 98 2.36 15.49 -9.39
C CYS A 98 1.17 14.57 -9.09
N ALA A 99 1.37 13.51 -8.29
CA ALA A 99 0.36 12.52 -7.96
C ALA A 99 0.43 12.14 -6.47
N ASN A 100 0.30 13.13 -5.58
CA ASN A 100 0.22 12.88 -4.14
C ASN A 100 -1.17 12.43 -3.73
N LEU A 101 -1.27 11.63 -2.68
CA LEU A 101 -2.55 11.11 -2.18
C LEU A 101 -3.44 12.20 -1.54
N ASP A 102 -2.84 13.22 -0.94
CA ASP A 102 -3.54 14.34 -0.29
C ASP A 102 -4.01 15.42 -1.29
N GLY A 103 -3.90 15.16 -2.60
CA GLY A 103 -4.29 16.09 -3.66
C GLY A 103 -3.33 17.27 -3.85
N THR A 104 -2.26 17.36 -3.05
CA THR A 104 -1.22 18.37 -3.24
C THR A 104 -0.41 18.06 -4.50
N VAL A 105 0.05 19.11 -5.18
CA VAL A 105 0.94 19.00 -6.34
C VAL A 105 2.20 19.79 -6.00
N GLU A 106 3.35 19.14 -6.09
CA GLU A 106 4.62 19.86 -5.97
C GLU A 106 4.84 20.71 -7.23
N PRO A 107 5.37 21.95 -7.10
CA PRO A 107 5.61 22.82 -8.25
C PRO A 107 6.46 22.14 -9.32
N CYS A 108 6.02 22.22 -10.57
CA CYS A 108 6.70 21.61 -11.71
C CYS A 108 6.91 22.63 -12.83
N ASN A 109 8.14 22.73 -13.34
CA ASN A 109 8.49 23.67 -14.41
C ASN A 109 7.85 23.36 -15.78
N HIS A 110 7.03 22.32 -15.87
CA HIS A 110 6.42 21.85 -17.12
C HIS A 110 4.89 21.80 -17.08
N GLU A 111 4.25 22.43 -16.08
CA GLU A 111 2.79 22.34 -15.86
C GLU A 111 1.95 22.69 -17.09
N GLU A 112 2.39 23.67 -17.89
CA GLU A 112 1.65 24.12 -19.08
C GLU A 112 1.66 23.12 -20.25
N VAL A 113 2.61 22.18 -20.27
CA VAL A 113 2.80 21.23 -21.39
C VAL A 113 2.73 19.76 -20.95
N CYS A 114 2.75 19.50 -19.65
CA CYS A 114 2.89 18.15 -19.09
C CYS A 114 1.53 17.51 -18.80
N ASN A 115 1.11 16.59 -19.68
CA ASN A 115 -0.09 15.76 -19.46
C ASN A 115 0.19 14.48 -18.66
N ALA A 116 1.43 14.27 -18.19
CA ALA A 116 1.82 13.10 -17.42
C ALA A 116 1.07 12.90 -16.08
N PRO A 117 0.54 13.94 -15.38
CA PRO A 117 -0.22 13.72 -14.14
C PRO A 117 -1.38 12.74 -14.30
N VAL A 118 -2.06 12.71 -15.46
CA VAL A 118 -3.17 11.77 -15.72
C VAL A 118 -2.72 10.31 -15.58
N LEU A 119 -1.53 9.98 -16.09
CA LEU A 119 -0.96 8.64 -15.95
C LEU A 119 -0.61 8.34 -14.49
N TRP A 120 0.08 9.27 -13.82
CA TRP A 120 0.58 9.03 -12.47
C TRP A 120 -0.54 8.97 -11.42
N LEU A 121 -1.61 9.74 -11.59
CA LEU A 121 -2.82 9.62 -10.79
C LEU A 121 -3.45 8.23 -10.93
N ARG A 122 -3.56 7.72 -12.16
CA ARG A 122 -4.07 6.35 -12.41
C ARG A 122 -3.21 5.28 -11.74
N VAL A 123 -1.88 5.40 -11.81
CA VAL A 123 -0.96 4.46 -11.15
C VAL A 123 -1.11 4.52 -9.62
N ARG A 124 -1.15 5.73 -9.05
CA ARG A 124 -1.38 5.94 -7.61
C ARG A 124 -2.70 5.29 -7.17
N ASP A 125 -3.77 5.51 -7.92
CA ASP A 125 -5.11 5.02 -7.58
C ASP A 125 -5.17 3.49 -7.63
N ALA A 126 -4.57 2.87 -8.65
CA ALA A 126 -4.48 1.42 -8.75
C ALA A 126 -3.69 0.80 -7.58
N ILE A 127 -2.56 1.40 -7.20
CA ILE A 127 -1.77 0.95 -6.03
C ILE A 127 -2.59 1.11 -4.75
N THR A 128 -3.22 2.27 -4.57
CA THR A 128 -4.00 2.58 -3.37
C THR A 128 -5.19 1.63 -3.22
N GLN A 129 -5.92 1.37 -4.31
CA GLN A 129 -7.03 0.43 -4.34
C GLN A 129 -6.59 -1.00 -3.98
N ALA A 130 -5.47 -1.47 -4.51
CA ALA A 130 -4.94 -2.79 -4.19
C ALA A 130 -4.61 -2.91 -2.69
N LEU A 131 -3.97 -1.88 -2.11
CA LEU A 131 -3.65 -1.86 -0.68
C LEU A 131 -4.89 -1.77 0.21
N ASP A 132 -5.85 -0.91 -0.16
CA ASP A 132 -7.07 -0.67 0.62
C ASP A 132 -8.08 -1.81 0.53
N SER A 133 -7.98 -2.68 -0.48
CA SER A 133 -8.80 -3.88 -0.60
C SER A 133 -8.18 -5.13 0.04
N THR A 134 -6.96 -5.02 0.59
CA THR A 134 -6.25 -6.13 1.21
C THR A 134 -6.24 -5.99 2.73
N THR A 135 -6.58 -7.07 3.44
CA THR A 135 -6.49 -7.18 4.89
C THR A 135 -5.30 -8.05 5.30
N LEU A 136 -4.92 -8.00 6.58
CA LEU A 136 -3.83 -8.84 7.09
C LEU A 136 -4.19 -10.33 7.04
N ALA A 137 -5.48 -10.67 7.16
CA ALA A 137 -5.97 -12.04 7.03
C ALA A 137 -5.67 -12.63 5.64
N ASP A 138 -5.66 -11.81 4.59
CA ASP A 138 -5.36 -12.26 3.22
C ASP A 138 -3.88 -12.68 3.07
N LEU A 139 -2.99 -12.13 3.90
CA LEU A 139 -1.55 -12.44 3.88
C LEU A 139 -1.18 -13.65 4.76
N ALA A 140 -2.01 -13.99 5.73
CA ALA A 140 -1.81 -15.10 6.66
C ALA A 140 -2.98 -16.11 6.58
N PRO A 141 -3.22 -16.74 5.41
CA PRO A 141 -4.32 -17.68 5.27
C PRO A 141 -4.08 -18.93 6.14
N GLN A 142 -5.10 -19.32 6.91
CA GLN A 142 -5.02 -20.47 7.83
C GLN A 142 -4.89 -21.82 7.10
N SER A 143 -5.26 -21.87 5.82
CA SER A 143 -5.07 -23.02 4.93
C SER A 143 -4.13 -22.63 3.81
N HIS A 144 -3.24 -23.53 3.40
CA HIS A 144 -2.30 -23.39 2.27
C HIS A 144 -3.05 -23.30 0.92
N ARG A 145 -3.93 -22.30 0.75
CA ARG A 145 -4.41 -21.85 -0.54
C ARG A 145 -3.34 -20.93 -1.07
N VAL A 146 -2.70 -21.36 -2.15
CA VAL A 146 -1.97 -20.46 -3.03
C VAL A 146 -2.91 -19.29 -3.32
N LEU A 147 -2.52 -18.08 -2.89
CA LEU A 147 -3.31 -16.87 -3.08
C LEU A 147 -3.67 -16.75 -4.57
N PRO A 148 -4.97 -16.69 -4.91
CA PRO A 148 -5.41 -16.38 -6.28
C PRO A 148 -5.00 -14.97 -6.73
N LEU A 149 -4.31 -14.17 -5.90
CA LEU A 149 -3.88 -12.79 -6.23
C LEU A 149 -2.96 -12.68 -7.45
N LEU A 150 -2.39 -13.78 -7.95
CA LEU A 150 -1.68 -13.80 -9.23
C LEU A 150 -2.62 -13.87 -10.44
N GLN A 151 -3.92 -14.11 -10.26
CA GLN A 151 -4.95 -13.82 -11.24
C GLN A 151 -5.37 -12.37 -11.10
N ALA A 152 -4.47 -11.44 -11.42
CA ALA A 152 -4.84 -10.04 -11.57
C ALA A 152 -6.07 -9.96 -12.47
N THR A 153 -7.16 -9.38 -11.96
CA THR A 153 -8.32 -9.04 -12.79
C THR A 153 -7.80 -8.22 -13.96
N PRO A 154 -8.08 -8.60 -15.22
CA PRO A 154 -7.62 -7.81 -16.34
C PRO A 154 -8.16 -6.38 -16.18
N LEU A 155 -7.32 -5.38 -16.45
CA LEU A 155 -7.65 -3.94 -16.42
C LEU A 155 -8.75 -3.51 -17.42
N LYS A 156 -9.62 -4.44 -17.84
CA LYS A 156 -10.61 -4.27 -18.91
C LYS A 156 -12.00 -3.82 -18.44
N GLU A 157 -12.26 -3.72 -17.14
CA GLU A 157 -13.56 -3.25 -16.62
C GLU A 157 -13.54 -1.83 -16.04
N VAL A 158 -12.51 -1.04 -16.33
CA VAL A 158 -12.67 0.42 -16.24
C VAL A 158 -13.50 0.83 -17.44
N GLY A 159 -14.82 1.00 -17.23
CA GLY A 159 -15.79 1.41 -18.23
C GLY A 159 -15.34 2.69 -18.96
N LEU A 160 -14.79 2.49 -20.16
CA LEU A 160 -14.60 3.52 -21.18
C LEU A 160 -15.90 3.64 -21.97
N THR A 161 -16.91 4.29 -21.41
CA THR A 161 -17.99 4.86 -22.21
C THR A 161 -17.71 6.36 -22.36
N GLY A 162 -16.70 6.67 -23.17
CA GLY A 162 -16.70 7.89 -23.94
C GLY A 162 -17.42 7.56 -25.24
N GLU A 163 -18.65 8.04 -25.39
CA GLU A 163 -19.38 7.96 -26.65
C GLU A 163 -18.56 8.66 -27.74
N THR A 164 -17.85 7.89 -28.56
CA THR A 164 -17.33 8.38 -29.83
C THR A 164 -18.49 8.37 -30.81
N GLY A 165 -19.10 9.54 -30.99
CA GLY A 165 -19.91 9.83 -32.16
C GLY A 165 -19.08 9.53 -33.42
N ASP A 166 -19.67 8.70 -34.26
CA ASP A 166 -19.14 8.15 -35.50
C ASP A 166 -18.80 9.27 -36.49
N LEU A 167 -17.51 9.49 -36.80
CA LEU A 167 -17.08 10.28 -37.96
C LEU A 167 -15.95 9.53 -38.67
N THR A 168 -16.18 9.24 -39.95
CA THR A 168 -15.25 8.46 -40.77
C THR A 168 -14.04 9.30 -41.22
N PRO A 169 -12.88 8.67 -41.54
CA PRO A 169 -11.60 9.36 -41.79
C PRO A 169 -11.55 10.37 -42.94
N LEU A 170 -12.64 10.56 -43.69
CA LEU A 170 -12.69 11.47 -44.86
C LEU A 170 -13.19 12.89 -44.52
N GLU A 171 -13.74 13.15 -43.33
CA GLU A 171 -14.29 14.47 -42.99
C GLU A 171 -13.29 15.42 -42.29
N VAL A 172 -12.17 14.90 -41.76
CA VAL A 172 -11.19 15.72 -41.01
C VAL A 172 -10.30 16.59 -41.92
N VAL A 173 -10.21 16.29 -43.23
CA VAL A 173 -9.26 16.96 -44.13
C VAL A 173 -9.78 18.29 -44.71
N ILE A 174 -11.08 18.63 -44.58
CA ILE A 174 -11.66 19.84 -45.22
C ILE A 174 -11.71 21.07 -44.29
N LEU A 175 -11.51 20.93 -42.97
CA LEU A 175 -11.71 22.05 -42.02
C LEU A 175 -10.46 22.87 -41.65
N ASN A 176 -9.32 22.68 -42.32
CA ASN A 176 -8.07 23.40 -41.98
C ASN A 176 -7.43 24.16 -43.15
N GLN A 177 -8.28 24.67 -44.05
CA GLN A 177 -7.91 25.61 -45.11
C GLN A 177 -8.94 26.74 -45.19
N ASN A 178 -9.03 27.55 -44.13
CA ASN A 178 -9.37 28.99 -44.21
C ASN A 178 -9.10 29.69 -42.88
#